data_AF-A0A3D5I5G6-F1
#
_entry.id   AF-A0A3D5I5G6-F1
#
_cell.length_a   1.000
_cell.length_b   1.000
_cell.length_c   1.000
_cell.angle_alpha   90.00
_cell.angle_beta   90.00
_cell.angle_gamma   90.00
#
_symmetry.space_group_name_H-M   'P 1'
#
loop_
_entity.id
_entity.type
_entity.pdbx_description
1 polymer ?
#
loop_
_entity_poly.entity_id
_entity_poly.type
_entity_poly.pdbx_seq_one_letter_code
_entity_poly.pdbx_strand_id
1 'polypeptide(L)'
;RSATAYAATTDVYVNSLAQAENILLPGETGLNASMTEFFNSMQEVASSPADRTARTLFIQAGERMVESFQQTASLLTLEQQGLQQQVEEGLKVVNTLTAELAGLNQMIAASGGQSTNNALLDARDAVIDRVSGLIEVSTKLEPNGSATVTLGNSGQGPTLVKGTDQATIGVEEGDLRLSFVLAIGLSETPTSRVT
;
A
#
# COMPACT_ATOMS: atom_id res chain seq x y z
N ARG A 1 -2.44 0.10 -21.41
CA ARG A 1 -2.71 0.68 -20.08
C ARG A 1 -1.99 -0.06 -18.95
N SER A 2 -1.56 -1.31 -19.11
CA SER A 2 -0.82 -2.07 -18.07
C SER A 2 0.60 -1.56 -17.77
N ALA A 3 1.38 -1.15 -18.77
CA ALA A 3 2.80 -0.80 -18.58
C ALA A 3 3.07 0.35 -17.58
N THR A 4 2.17 1.34 -17.52
CA THR A 4 2.32 2.50 -16.61
C THR A 4 2.01 2.15 -15.16
N ALA A 5 0.98 1.32 -14.92
CA ALA A 5 0.64 0.84 -13.59
C ALA A 5 1.74 -0.07 -13.01
N TYR A 6 2.28 -0.99 -13.83
CA TYR A 6 3.43 -1.83 -13.43
C TYR A 6 4.67 -1.01 -13.04
N ALA A 7 4.98 0.06 -13.77
CA ALA A 7 6.12 0.92 -13.46
C ALA A 7 5.92 1.65 -12.12
N ALA A 8 4.73 2.23 -11.91
CA ALA A 8 4.40 2.93 -10.67
C ALA A 8 4.45 2.02 -9.43
N THR A 9 3.91 0.80 -9.50
CA THR A 9 4.00 -0.18 -8.41
C THR A 9 5.44 -0.57 -8.11
N THR A 10 6.26 -0.75 -9.16
CA THR A 10 7.67 -1.12 -9.00
C THR A 10 8.46 -0.02 -8.29
N ASP A 11 8.22 1.24 -8.63
CA ASP A 11 8.88 2.38 -7.98
C ASP A 11 8.49 2.49 -6.49
N VAL A 12 7.21 2.32 -6.16
CA VAL A 12 6.75 2.30 -4.75
C VAL A 12 7.39 1.16 -3.96
N TYR A 13 7.49 -0.04 -4.57
CA TYR A 13 8.13 -1.18 -3.96
C TYR A 13 9.64 -0.97 -3.73
N VAL A 14 10.35 -0.44 -4.72
CA VAL A 14 11.79 -0.15 -4.58
C VAL A 14 12.03 0.93 -3.52
N ASN A 15 11.22 1.99 -3.48
CA ASN A 15 11.37 3.07 -2.51
C ASN A 15 11.09 2.61 -1.07
N SER A 16 10.11 1.73 -0.87
CA SER A 16 9.82 1.16 0.46
C SER A 16 10.94 0.23 0.93
N LEU A 17 11.49 -0.61 0.02
CA LEU A 17 12.66 -1.43 0.33
C LEU A 17 13.89 -0.60 0.68
N ALA A 18 14.15 0.48 -0.06
CA ALA A 18 15.27 1.37 0.20
C ALA A 18 15.17 2.06 1.58
N GLN A 19 13.95 2.42 2.00
CA GLN A 19 13.71 3.00 3.34
C GLN A 19 13.92 1.97 4.45
N ALA A 20 13.38 0.76 4.28
CA ALA A 20 13.62 -0.34 5.21
C ALA A 20 15.11 -0.71 5.29
N GLU A 21 15.81 -0.75 4.16
CA GLU A 21 17.25 -0.97 4.11
C GLU A 21 17.98 0.13 4.87
N ASN A 22 17.66 1.39 4.63
CA ASN A 22 18.31 2.52 5.31
C ASN A 22 18.13 2.50 6.84
N ILE A 23 16.99 2.04 7.34
CA ILE A 23 16.74 1.83 8.77
C ILE A 23 17.63 0.72 9.35
N LEU A 24 17.94 -0.29 8.54
CA LEU A 24 18.74 -1.46 8.91
C LEU A 24 20.23 -1.30 8.60
N LEU A 25 20.62 -0.27 7.83
CA LEU A 25 22.00 -0.05 7.44
C LEU A 25 22.89 0.14 8.68
N PRO A 26 24.05 -0.53 8.74
CA PRO A 26 24.95 -0.42 9.86
C PRO A 26 25.56 0.99 9.91
N GLY A 27 25.25 1.73 10.98
CA GLY A 27 25.94 2.97 11.36
C GLY A 27 26.80 2.80 12.62
N GLU A 28 27.61 3.80 12.96
CA GLU A 28 28.47 3.77 14.17
C GLU A 28 27.67 3.64 15.48
N THR A 29 26.38 3.99 15.46
CA THR A 29 25.41 3.81 16.55
C THR A 29 24.32 2.79 16.21
N GLY A 30 24.51 2.01 15.15
CA GLY A 30 23.51 1.06 14.66
C GLY A 30 23.47 -0.24 15.46
N LEU A 31 22.48 -1.09 15.12
CA LEU A 31 22.27 -2.39 15.77
C LEU A 31 23.55 -3.23 15.89
N ASN A 32 24.36 -3.25 14.83
CA ASN A 32 25.64 -3.99 14.78
C ASN A 32 26.65 -3.49 15.83
N ALA A 33 26.79 -2.18 15.98
CA ALA A 33 27.68 -1.59 16.96
C ALA A 33 27.25 -1.96 18.39
N SER A 34 25.93 -1.88 18.68
CA SER A 34 25.39 -2.25 19.99
C SER A 34 25.56 -3.74 20.31
N MET A 35 25.41 -4.63 19.32
CA MET A 35 25.66 -6.07 19.48
C MET A 35 27.13 -6.36 19.71
N THR A 36 28.02 -5.70 18.98
CA THR A 36 29.47 -5.82 19.15
C THR A 36 29.89 -5.37 20.55
N GLU A 37 29.36 -4.25 21.03
CA GLU A 37 29.62 -3.75 22.39
C GLU A 37 29.11 -4.72 23.47
N PHE A 38 27.91 -5.28 23.28
CA PHE A 38 27.36 -6.30 24.16
C PHE A 38 28.26 -7.54 24.27
N PHE A 39 28.69 -8.11 23.14
CA PHE A 39 29.56 -9.30 23.16
C PHE A 39 30.96 -9.01 23.70
N ASN A 40 31.52 -7.83 23.43
CA ASN A 40 32.80 -7.41 23.98
C ASN A 40 32.74 -7.26 25.51
N SER A 41 31.70 -6.61 26.02
CA SER A 41 31.51 -6.46 27.48
C SER A 41 31.18 -7.79 28.17
N MET A 42 30.50 -8.71 27.48
CA MET A 42 30.30 -10.08 27.95
C MET A 42 31.63 -10.83 28.10
N GLN A 43 32.54 -10.67 27.14
CA GLN A 43 33.86 -11.29 27.16
C GLN A 43 34.71 -10.76 28.33
N GLU A 44 34.62 -9.47 28.64
CA GLU A 44 35.32 -8.84 29.78
C GLU A 44 34.84 -9.39 31.13
N VAL A 45 33.52 -9.58 31.28
CA VAL A 45 32.96 -10.23 32.47
C VAL A 45 33.40 -11.68 32.58
N ALA A 46 33.52 -12.40 31.46
CA ALA A 46 33.98 -13.78 31.46
C ALA A 46 35.47 -13.91 31.86
N SER A 47 36.32 -12.95 31.48
CA SER A 47 37.73 -12.92 31.88
C SER A 47 37.95 -12.48 33.33
N SER A 48 37.08 -11.63 33.88
CA SER A 48 37.17 -11.16 35.27
C SER A 48 35.80 -11.09 35.99
N PRO A 49 35.22 -12.24 36.40
CA PRO A 49 33.85 -12.28 36.94
C PRO A 49 33.66 -11.54 38.27
N ALA A 50 34.74 -11.32 39.02
CA ALA A 50 34.72 -10.62 40.31
C ALA A 50 34.79 -9.09 40.16
N ASP A 51 35.14 -8.58 38.97
CA ASP A 51 35.23 -7.15 38.71
C ASP A 51 33.82 -6.54 38.59
N ARG A 52 33.48 -5.68 39.54
CA ARG A 52 32.18 -4.98 39.55
C ARG A 52 32.05 -4.00 38.38
N THR A 53 33.14 -3.37 37.97
CA THR A 53 33.15 -2.40 36.86
C THR A 53 32.80 -3.11 35.56
N ALA A 54 33.42 -4.26 35.28
CA ALA A 54 33.11 -5.08 34.10
C ALA A 54 31.63 -5.50 34.07
N ARG A 55 31.08 -5.94 35.21
CA ARG A 55 29.65 -6.31 35.32
C ARG A 55 28.72 -5.13 35.08
N THR A 56 29.04 -3.94 35.59
CA THR A 56 28.26 -2.72 35.34
C THR A 56 28.29 -2.34 33.87
N LEU A 57 29.46 -2.40 33.22
CA LEU A 57 29.58 -2.10 31.79
C LEU A 57 28.78 -3.09 30.92
N PHE A 58 28.78 -4.37 31.26
CA PHE A 58 27.96 -5.37 30.57
C PHE A 58 26.46 -5.11 30.68
N ILE A 59 25.96 -4.74 31.87
CA ILE A 59 24.55 -4.37 32.05
C ILE A 59 24.20 -3.16 31.16
N GLN A 60 25.03 -2.12 31.18
CA GLN A 60 24.82 -0.92 30.36
C GLN A 60 24.87 -1.22 28.85
N ALA A 61 25.76 -2.11 28.41
CA ALA A 61 25.82 -2.55 27.01
C ALA A 61 24.56 -3.34 26.62
N GLY A 62 24.02 -4.17 27.53
CA GLY A 62 22.75 -4.85 27.35
C GLY A 62 21.56 -3.88 27.22
N GLU A 63 21.50 -2.86 28.08
CA GLU A 63 20.49 -1.80 28.00
C GLU A 63 20.56 -1.06 26.65
N ARG A 64 21.76 -0.64 26.22
CA ARG A 64 21.97 0.01 24.91
C ARG A 64 21.56 -0.87 23.73
N MET A 65 21.85 -2.17 23.78
CA MET A 65 21.44 -3.12 22.75
C MET A 65 19.91 -3.19 22.68
N VAL A 66 19.22 -3.35 23.80
CA VAL A 66 17.75 -3.39 23.85
C VAL A 66 17.13 -2.09 23.32
N GLU A 67 17.66 -0.93 23.72
CA GLU A 67 17.21 0.37 23.21
C GLU A 67 17.37 0.45 21.68
N SER A 68 18.49 -0.02 21.15
CA SER A 68 18.74 -0.05 19.69
C SER A 68 17.71 -0.91 18.96
N PHE A 69 17.39 -2.11 19.48
CA PHE A 69 16.33 -2.96 18.92
C PHE A 69 14.95 -2.29 18.96
N GLN A 70 14.60 -1.64 20.07
CA GLN A 70 13.32 -0.96 20.21
C GLN A 70 13.20 0.23 19.26
N GLN A 71 14.27 1.00 19.08
CA GLN A 71 14.30 2.11 18.13
C GLN A 71 14.14 1.63 16.69
N THR A 72 14.89 0.61 16.27
CA THR A 72 14.75 0.02 14.94
C THR A 72 13.34 -0.53 14.71
N ALA A 73 12.79 -1.26 15.67
CA ALA A 73 11.41 -1.76 15.58
C ALA A 73 10.40 -0.62 15.43
N SER A 74 10.53 0.45 16.23
CA SER A 74 9.65 1.62 16.17
C SER A 74 9.72 2.33 14.81
N LEU A 75 10.93 2.48 14.25
CA LEU A 75 11.11 3.08 12.92
C LEU A 75 10.46 2.24 11.83
N LEU A 76 10.61 0.92 11.86
CA LEU A 76 9.96 0.02 10.89
C LEU A 76 8.43 0.05 11.01
N THR A 77 7.90 0.11 12.23
CA THR A 77 6.45 0.25 12.45
C THR A 77 5.94 1.59 11.93
N LEU A 78 6.68 2.69 12.13
CA LEU A 78 6.29 4.00 11.61
C LEU A 78 6.28 4.02 10.07
N GLU A 79 7.30 3.44 9.43
CA GLU A 79 7.34 3.30 7.97
C GLU A 79 6.17 2.46 7.44
N GLN A 80 5.87 1.33 8.10
CA GLN A 80 4.73 0.48 7.75
C GLN A 80 3.42 1.27 7.79
N GLN A 81 3.19 2.03 8.88
CA GLN A 81 1.99 2.87 9.04
C GLN A 81 1.93 3.98 7.97
N GLY A 82 3.07 4.59 7.64
CA GLY A 82 3.17 5.59 6.58
C GLY A 82 2.77 5.05 5.21
N LEU A 83 3.25 3.85 4.86
CA LEU A 83 2.88 3.17 3.62
C LEU A 83 1.40 2.79 3.59
N GLN A 84 0.86 2.31 4.72
CA GLN A 84 -0.56 1.99 4.83
C GLN A 84 -1.44 3.22 4.62
N GLN A 85 -1.09 4.34 5.23
CA GLN A 85 -1.80 5.60 5.03
C GLN A 85 -1.76 6.06 3.56
N GLN A 86 -0.61 5.93 2.89
CA GLN A 86 -0.50 6.24 1.46
C GLN A 86 -1.42 5.37 0.60
N VAL A 87 -1.50 4.07 0.90
CA VAL A 87 -2.41 3.14 0.23
C VAL A 87 -3.88 3.54 0.45
N GLU A 88 -4.27 3.83 1.70
CA GLU A 88 -5.63 4.27 2.01
C GLU A 88 -6.02 5.56 1.30
N GLU A 89 -5.11 6.54 1.24
CA GLU A 89 -5.31 7.78 0.51
C GLU A 89 -5.45 7.53 -0.99
N GLY A 90 -4.61 6.67 -1.57
CA GLY A 90 -4.74 6.23 -2.97
C GLY A 90 -6.10 5.59 -3.26
N LEU A 91 -6.58 4.71 -2.39
CA LEU A 91 -7.88 4.06 -2.53
C LEU A 91 -9.05 5.05 -2.39
N LYS A 92 -8.95 6.06 -1.52
CA LYS A 92 -9.96 7.14 -1.44
C LYS A 92 -10.07 7.89 -2.77
N VAL A 93 -8.95 8.15 -3.43
CA VAL A 93 -8.95 8.77 -4.77
C VAL A 93 -9.61 7.86 -5.78
N VAL A 94 -9.27 6.56 -5.80
CA VAL A 94 -9.91 5.57 -6.69
C VAL A 94 -11.43 5.49 -6.46
N ASN A 95 -11.88 5.44 -5.20
CA ASN A 95 -13.30 5.41 -4.85
C ASN A 95 -14.04 6.68 -5.31
N THR A 96 -13.38 7.84 -5.21
CA THR A 96 -13.94 9.11 -5.71
C THR A 96 -14.10 9.09 -7.24
N LEU A 97 -13.07 8.63 -7.97
CA LEU A 97 -13.11 8.55 -9.43
C LEU A 97 -14.12 7.51 -9.94
N THR A 98 -14.24 6.38 -9.26
CA THR A 98 -15.22 5.34 -9.63
C THR A 98 -16.66 5.81 -9.35
N ALA A 99 -16.90 6.59 -8.29
CA ALA A 99 -18.19 7.23 -8.07
C ALA A 99 -18.51 8.29 -9.14
N GLU A 100 -17.52 9.11 -9.53
CA GLU A 100 -17.65 10.06 -10.65
C GLU A 100 -18.02 9.32 -11.96
N LEU A 101 -17.35 8.20 -12.24
CA LEU A 101 -17.64 7.38 -13.42
C LEU A 101 -19.06 6.80 -13.40
N ALA A 102 -19.56 6.35 -12.25
CA ALA A 102 -20.92 5.87 -12.10
C ALA A 102 -21.96 6.97 -12.40
N GLY A 103 -21.70 8.20 -11.95
CA GLY A 103 -22.51 9.37 -12.27
C GLY A 103 -22.48 9.72 -13.77
N LEU A 104 -21.31 9.66 -14.40
CA LEU A 104 -21.17 9.84 -15.85
C LEU A 104 -21.94 8.77 -16.63
N ASN A 105 -21.85 7.50 -16.21
CA ASN A 105 -22.59 6.41 -16.80
C ASN A 105 -24.12 6.62 -16.71
N GLN A 106 -24.61 7.17 -15.59
CA GLN A 106 -26.03 7.51 -15.44
C GLN A 106 -26.48 8.55 -16.49
N MET A 107 -25.70 9.62 -16.66
CA MET A 107 -25.99 10.67 -17.64
C MET A 107 -25.93 10.15 -19.08
N ILE A 108 -24.94 9.31 -19.40
CA ILE A 108 -24.78 8.70 -20.73
C ILE A 108 -25.92 7.71 -21.04
N ALA A 109 -26.32 6.91 -20.06
CA ALA A 109 -27.43 5.98 -20.22
C ALA A 109 -28.76 6.73 -20.45
N ALA A 110 -28.96 7.86 -19.76
CA ALA A 110 -30.14 8.70 -19.92
C ALA A 110 -30.23 9.39 -21.30
N SER A 111 -29.11 9.64 -21.97
CA SER A 111 -29.08 10.21 -23.34
C SER A 111 -29.28 9.19 -24.47
N GLY A 112 -29.52 7.92 -24.14
CA GLY A 112 -29.94 6.90 -25.11
C GLY A 112 -28.85 6.44 -26.11
N GLY A 113 -27.57 6.64 -25.78
CA GLY A 113 -26.41 6.14 -26.55
C GLY A 113 -26.14 6.84 -27.90
N GLN A 114 -27.18 7.08 -28.71
CA GLN A 114 -27.09 7.70 -30.04
C GLN A 114 -27.11 9.24 -30.03
N SER A 115 -27.64 9.86 -28.97
CA SER A 115 -27.68 11.32 -28.78
C SER A 115 -26.77 11.79 -27.63
N THR A 116 -25.90 10.90 -27.15
CA THR A 116 -24.99 11.20 -26.05
C THR A 116 -24.01 12.29 -26.48
N ASN A 117 -23.90 13.34 -25.67
CA ASN A 117 -22.95 14.42 -25.90
C ASN A 117 -21.52 13.86 -25.87
N ASN A 118 -20.73 14.14 -26.92
CA ASN A 118 -19.32 13.72 -27.00
C ASN A 118 -18.52 14.13 -25.76
N ALA A 119 -18.82 15.28 -25.16
CA ALA A 119 -18.17 15.73 -23.94
C ALA A 119 -18.36 14.77 -22.75
N LEU A 120 -19.49 14.06 -22.66
CA LEU A 120 -19.70 13.04 -21.61
C LEU A 120 -18.89 11.78 -21.88
N LEU A 121 -18.73 11.39 -23.14
CA LEU A 121 -17.90 10.26 -23.54
C LEU A 121 -16.42 10.56 -23.28
N ASP A 122 -15.97 11.77 -23.61
CA ASP A 122 -14.61 12.24 -23.34
C ASP A 122 -14.33 12.30 -21.83
N ALA A 123 -15.28 12.81 -21.04
CA ALA A 123 -15.16 12.84 -19.58
C ALA A 123 -15.08 11.43 -18.98
N ARG A 124 -15.90 10.48 -19.47
CA ARG A 124 -15.85 9.07 -19.07
C ARG A 124 -14.48 8.47 -19.33
N ASP A 125 -13.95 8.67 -20.54
CA ASP A 125 -12.67 8.10 -20.93
C ASP A 125 -11.50 8.72 -20.15
N ALA A 126 -11.55 10.03 -19.87
CA ALA A 126 -10.58 10.71 -19.02
C ALA A 126 -10.60 10.20 -17.57
N VAL A 127 -11.78 9.93 -16.99
CA VAL A 127 -11.91 9.34 -15.65
C VAL A 127 -11.34 7.91 -15.64
N ILE A 128 -11.66 7.11 -16.66
CA ILE A 128 -11.10 5.74 -16.79
C ILE A 128 -9.57 5.79 -16.90
N ASP A 129 -9.02 6.74 -17.65
CA ASP A 129 -7.56 6.93 -17.73
C ASP A 129 -6.96 7.24 -16.36
N ARG A 130 -7.55 8.17 -15.61
CA ARG A 130 -7.11 8.51 -14.25
C ARG A 130 -7.17 7.31 -13.30
N VAL A 131 -8.24 6.51 -13.34
CA VAL A 131 -8.33 5.27 -12.56
C VAL A 131 -7.23 4.29 -12.96
N SER A 132 -7.00 4.11 -14.26
CA SER A 132 -5.98 3.17 -14.77
C SER A 132 -4.53 3.59 -14.47
N GLY A 133 -4.31 4.87 -14.17
CA GLY A 133 -3.01 5.37 -13.70
C GLY A 133 -2.75 5.09 -12.22
N LEU A 134 -3.80 4.77 -11.43
CA LEU A 134 -3.69 4.47 -10.00
C LEU A 134 -3.73 2.97 -9.73
N ILE A 135 -4.57 2.23 -10.46
CA ILE A 135 -4.75 0.78 -10.29
C ILE A 135 -4.89 0.08 -11.63
N GLU A 136 -4.48 -1.19 -11.70
CA GLU A 136 -4.74 -2.00 -12.88
C GLU A 136 -6.24 -2.26 -13.05
N VAL A 137 -6.80 -1.84 -14.18
CA VAL A 137 -8.21 -2.08 -14.51
C VAL A 137 -8.40 -2.52 -15.96
N SER A 138 -9.45 -3.30 -16.18
CA SER A 138 -10.00 -3.63 -17.48
C SER A 138 -11.34 -2.91 -17.67
N THR A 139 -11.58 -2.44 -18.89
CA THR A 139 -12.77 -1.64 -19.20
C THR A 139 -13.52 -2.27 -20.36
N LYS A 140 -14.85 -2.35 -20.24
CA LYS A 140 -15.76 -2.76 -21.31
C LYS A 140 -16.79 -1.66 -21.53
N LEU A 141 -16.94 -1.24 -22.79
CA LEU A 141 -18.01 -0.32 -23.18
C LEU A 141 -19.28 -1.11 -23.48
N GLU A 142 -20.40 -0.66 -22.93
CA GLU A 142 -21.71 -1.26 -23.12
C GLU A 142 -22.46 -0.58 -24.28
N PRO A 143 -23.45 -1.25 -24.91
CA PRO A 143 -24.17 -0.70 -26.08
C PRO A 143 -24.90 0.61 -25.81
N ASN A 144 -25.24 0.90 -24.55
CA ASN A 144 -25.85 2.16 -24.12
C ASN A 144 -24.83 3.31 -23.96
N GLY A 145 -23.54 3.05 -24.23
CA GLY A 145 -22.45 4.02 -24.07
C GLY A 145 -21.86 4.10 -22.65
N SER A 146 -22.40 3.39 -21.67
CA SER A 146 -21.80 3.31 -20.32
C SER A 146 -20.54 2.43 -20.32
N ALA A 147 -19.66 2.64 -19.34
CA ALA A 147 -18.48 1.80 -19.14
C ALA A 147 -18.62 0.91 -17.91
N THR A 148 -18.29 -0.36 -18.08
CA THR A 148 -18.02 -1.29 -16.98
C THR A 148 -16.52 -1.31 -16.72
N VAL A 149 -16.12 -1.11 -15.47
CA VAL A 149 -14.71 -1.15 -15.03
C VAL A 149 -14.53 -2.29 -14.04
N THR A 150 -13.57 -3.15 -14.34
CA THR A 150 -13.24 -4.33 -13.54
C THR A 150 -11.79 -4.22 -13.07
N LEU A 151 -11.54 -4.58 -11.82
CA LEU A 151 -10.19 -4.61 -11.26
C LEU A 151 -9.34 -5.70 -11.94
N GLY A 152 -8.09 -5.37 -12.25
CA GLY A 152 -7.12 -6.24 -12.89
C GLY A 152 -7.20 -6.26 -14.42
N ASN A 153 -6.09 -6.64 -15.06
CA ASN A 153 -5.93 -6.61 -16.50
C ASN A 153 -6.75 -7.69 -17.25
N SER A 154 -7.08 -8.81 -16.58
CA SER A 154 -7.77 -9.94 -17.22
C SER A 154 -9.28 -9.74 -17.43
N GLY A 155 -9.87 -8.71 -16.82
CA GLY A 155 -11.34 -8.51 -16.82
C GLY A 155 -12.14 -9.56 -16.05
N GLN A 156 -11.46 -10.49 -15.36
CA GLN A 156 -12.07 -11.53 -14.52
C GLN A 156 -12.05 -11.17 -13.02
N GLY A 157 -11.56 -9.99 -12.67
CA GLY A 157 -11.54 -9.51 -11.29
C GLY A 157 -12.90 -8.99 -10.82
N PRO A 158 -12.96 -8.47 -9.58
CA PRO A 158 -14.16 -7.83 -9.06
C PRO A 158 -14.53 -6.59 -9.87
N THR A 159 -15.83 -6.38 -10.10
CA THR A 159 -16.33 -5.21 -10.82
C THR A 159 -16.37 -4.00 -9.90
N LEU A 160 -15.73 -2.90 -10.31
CA LEU A 160 -15.69 -1.64 -9.57
C LEU A 160 -16.84 -0.72 -9.94
N VAL A 161 -17.16 -0.66 -11.23
CA VAL A 161 -18.28 0.13 -11.75
C VAL A 161 -19.00 -0.69 -12.79
N LYS A 162 -20.33 -0.78 -12.69
CA LYS A 162 -21.20 -1.38 -13.71
C LYS A 162 -22.43 -0.51 -13.91
N GLY A 163 -22.47 0.24 -15.00
CA GLY A 163 -23.52 1.23 -15.20
C GLY A 163 -23.49 2.26 -14.06
N THR A 164 -24.56 2.36 -13.28
CA THR A 164 -24.68 3.28 -12.14
C THR A 164 -24.22 2.68 -10.82
N ASP A 165 -23.94 1.37 -10.77
CA ASP A 165 -23.53 0.69 -9.54
C ASP A 165 -22.02 0.84 -9.37
N GLN A 166 -21.60 1.27 -8.19
CA GLN A 166 -20.20 1.40 -7.79
C GLN A 166 -19.92 0.52 -6.57
N ALA A 167 -18.80 -0.20 -6.63
CA ALA A 167 -18.20 -0.88 -5.48
C ALA A 167 -17.04 -0.04 -4.95
N THR A 168 -16.89 0.00 -3.63
CA THR A 168 -15.78 0.68 -2.96
C THR A 168 -14.68 -0.33 -2.64
N ILE A 169 -13.44 0.07 -2.86
CA ILE A 169 -12.27 -0.72 -2.45
C ILE A 169 -11.80 -0.19 -1.09
N GLY A 170 -11.47 -1.10 -0.18
CA GLY A 170 -10.86 -0.83 1.10
C GLY A 170 -9.67 -1.76 1.36
N VAL A 171 -9.03 -1.56 2.52
CA VAL A 171 -8.00 -2.45 3.04
C VAL A 171 -8.43 -2.89 4.41
N GLU A 172 -8.38 -4.19 4.65
CA GLU A 172 -8.43 -4.76 5.99
C GLU A 172 -7.02 -5.09 6.47
N GLU A 173 -6.80 -4.76 7.74
CA GLU A 173 -5.54 -4.97 8.42
C GLU A 173 -5.46 -6.41 8.95
N GLY A 174 -4.55 -7.20 8.38
CA GLY A 174 -4.13 -8.48 8.94
C GLY A 174 -2.79 -8.32 9.66
N ASP A 175 -2.52 -9.19 10.64
CA ASP A 175 -1.38 -9.16 11.58
C ASP A 175 0.00 -8.86 10.93
N LEU A 176 0.20 -9.19 9.65
CA LEU A 176 1.41 -8.85 8.87
C LEU A 176 1.15 -8.62 7.37
N ARG A 177 -0.10 -8.45 6.94
CA ARG A 177 -0.45 -8.33 5.50
C ARG A 177 -1.61 -7.37 5.31
N LEU A 178 -1.42 -6.39 4.42
CA LEU A 178 -2.53 -5.62 3.86
C LEU A 178 -3.37 -6.58 3.00
N SER A 179 -4.64 -6.78 3.37
CA SER A 179 -5.59 -7.53 2.57
C SER A 179 -6.55 -6.53 1.93
N PHE A 180 -6.56 -6.45 0.61
CA PHE A 180 -7.51 -5.59 -0.07
C PHE A 180 -8.89 -6.23 -0.05
N VAL A 181 -9.91 -5.43 0.22
CA VAL A 181 -11.30 -5.88 0.33
C VAL A 181 -12.16 -5.05 -0.61
N LEU A 182 -13.06 -5.71 -1.31
CA LEU A 182 -14.12 -5.02 -2.06
C LEU A 182 -15.38 -5.00 -1.21
N ALA A 183 -15.89 -3.81 -0.93
CA ALA A 183 -17.22 -3.63 -0.36
C ALA A 183 -18.21 -3.32 -1.50
N ILE A 184 -19.18 -4.21 -1.70
CA ILE A 184 -20.37 -3.95 -2.51
C ILE A 184 -21.52 -3.78 -1.50
N GLY A 185 -21.86 -2.56 -1.13
CA GLY A 185 -22.83 -2.30 -0.06
C GLY A 185 -22.30 -2.74 1.32
N LEU A 186 -23.01 -3.63 2.03
CA LEU A 186 -22.62 -4.13 3.38
C LEU A 186 -21.79 -5.42 3.34
N SER A 187 -21.41 -5.91 2.16
CA SER A 187 -20.70 -7.19 2.01
C SER A 187 -19.24 -6.94 1.61
N GLU A 188 -18.33 -7.29 2.51
CA GLU A 188 -16.89 -7.26 2.30
C GLU A 188 -16.41 -8.58 1.68
N THR A 189 -15.75 -8.51 0.53
CA THR A 189 -15.17 -9.66 -0.16
C THR A 189 -13.66 -9.47 -0.29
N PRO A 190 -12.82 -10.32 0.32
CA PRO A 190 -11.37 -10.25 0.18
C PRO A 190 -10.94 -10.42 -1.28
N THR A 191 -9.98 -9.61 -1.76
CA THR A 191 -9.42 -9.70 -3.11
C THR A 191 -7.89 -9.72 -3.10
N SER A 192 -7.31 -10.68 -3.80
CA SER A 192 -5.85 -10.82 -4.00
C SER A 192 -5.35 -10.20 -5.32
N ARG A 193 -6.18 -9.35 -5.94
CA ARG A 193 -5.95 -8.83 -7.31
C ARG A 193 -5.64 -7.34 -7.36
N VAL A 194 -5.41 -6.71 -6.22
CA VAL A 194 -4.79 -5.39 -6.18
C VAL A 194 -3.28 -5.60 -6.18
N THR A 195 -2.62 -5.17 -7.24
CA THR A 195 -1.17 -5.09 -7.42
C THR A 195 -0.83 -3.69 -7.89
#